data_AF-A0A955BDI8-F1
#
_entry.id   AF-A0A955BDI8-F1
#
_cell.length_a   1.000
_cell.length_b   1.000
_cell.length_c   1.000
_cell.angle_alpha   90.00
_cell.angle_beta   90.00
_cell.angle_gamma   90.00
#
_symmetry.space_group_name_H-M   'P 1'
#
loop_
_entity.id
_entity.type
_entity.pdbx_description
1 polymer ?
#
loop_
_entity_poly.entity_id
_entity_poly.type
_entity_poly.pdbx_seq_one_letter_code
_entity_poly.pdbx_strand_id
1 'polypeptide(L)' 'MTPIPKPGDRIRLVAMRDDPDPIQVGALGMVVRVARHGGREVWHQIDVAWDNGRSLMLVSPPDEFEIVFATDEGD' A
#
# COMPACT_ATOMS: atom_id res chain seq x y z
N MET A 1 -6.02 -13.71 -3.52
CA MET A 1 -5.99 -12.81 -2.34
C MET A 1 -4.74 -11.97 -2.47
N THR A 2 -4.86 -10.65 -2.56
CA THR A 2 -3.70 -9.76 -2.53
C THR A 2 -3.06 -9.87 -1.13
N PRO A 3 -1.76 -10.19 -1.03
CA PRO A 3 -1.11 -10.27 0.28
C PRO A 3 -1.16 -8.90 0.98
N ILE A 4 -1.38 -8.92 2.31
CA ILE A 4 -1.31 -7.71 3.14
C ILE A 4 0.18 -7.38 3.33
N PRO A 5 0.66 -6.19 2.94
CA PRO A 5 2.06 -5.83 3.07
C PRO A 5 2.41 -5.57 4.54
N LYS A 6 3.70 -5.49 4.82
CA LYS A 6 4.25 -5.16 6.13
C LYS A 6 5.10 -3.89 6.03
N PRO A 7 5.33 -3.18 7.14
CA PRO A 7 6.36 -2.16 7.20
C PRO A 7 7.70 -2.71 6.68
N GLY A 8 8.38 -1.95 5.82
CA GLY A 8 9.61 -2.37 5.14
C GLY A 8 9.39 -2.93 3.73
N ASP A 9 8.22 -3.49 3.44
CA ASP A 9 7.92 -4.02 2.12
C ASP A 9 7.95 -2.91 1.06
N ARG A 10 8.47 -3.26 -0.11
CA ARG A 10 8.41 -2.43 -1.29
C ARG A 10 7.18 -2.77 -2.10
N ILE A 11 6.37 -1.76 -2.41
CA ILE A 11 5.17 -1.93 -3.21
C ILE A 11 5.19 -1.07 -4.48
N ARG A 12 4.43 -1.51 -5.48
CA ARG A 12 4.08 -0.76 -6.68
C ARG A 12 2.57 -0.51 -6.69
N LEU A 13 2.15 0.71 -6.95
CA LEU A 13 0.72 1.00 -7.13
C LEU A 13 0.19 0.41 -8.44
N VAL A 14 -0.94 -0.28 -8.37
CA VAL A 14 -1.67 -0.82 -9.54
C VAL A 14 -2.90 0.00 -9.86
N ALA A 15 -3.71 0.36 -8.85
CA ALA A 15 -4.92 1.16 -9.05
C ALA A 15 -5.29 1.98 -7.82
N MET A 16 -5.76 3.20 -8.05
CA MET A 16 -6.32 4.12 -7.05
C MET A 16 -7.42 4.94 -7.75
N ARG A 17 -8.64 4.37 -7.82
CA ARG A 17 -9.66 4.83 -8.78
C ARG A 17 -10.55 5.94 -8.24
N ASP A 18 -10.70 6.01 -6.92
CA ASP A 18 -11.68 6.88 -6.26
C ASP A 18 -11.05 8.14 -5.65
N ASP A 19 -9.75 8.37 -5.84
CA ASP A 19 -9.02 9.53 -5.29
C ASP A 19 -8.94 10.67 -6.33
N PRO A 20 -9.23 11.93 -5.96
CA PRO A 20 -9.18 13.08 -6.87
C PRO A 20 -7.76 13.51 -7.27
N ASP A 21 -6.73 13.13 -6.50
CA ASP A 21 -5.32 13.38 -6.80
C ASP A 21 -4.49 12.11 -6.55
N PRO A 22 -4.72 11.04 -7.34
CA PRO A 22 -4.21 9.71 -7.04
C PRO A 22 -2.69 9.66 -7.16
N ILE A 23 -2.07 8.72 -6.44
CA ILE A 23 -0.69 8.33 -6.75
C ILE A 23 -0.67 7.76 -8.17
N GLN A 24 0.36 8.10 -8.96
CA GLN A 24 0.49 7.62 -10.32
C GLN A 24 0.63 6.08 -10.33
N VAL A 25 -0.15 5.39 -11.16
CA VAL A 25 0.00 3.95 -11.38
C VAL A 25 1.43 3.63 -11.81
N GLY A 26 2.00 2.57 -11.22
CA GLY A 26 3.39 2.17 -11.40
C GLY A 26 4.39 2.85 -10.46
N ALA A 27 3.97 3.86 -9.68
CA ALA A 27 4.81 4.45 -8.65
C ALA A 27 5.25 3.40 -7.62
N LEU A 28 6.48 3.52 -7.15
CA LEU A 28 7.06 2.66 -6.13
C LEU A 28 7.11 3.41 -4.80
N GLY A 29 6.90 2.66 -3.72
CA GLY A 29 6.93 3.19 -2.37
C GLY A 29 7.28 2.12 -1.35
N MET A 30 7.85 2.54 -0.23
CA MET A 30 8.11 1.68 0.92
C MET A 30 6.94 1.78 1.89
N VAL A 31 6.42 0.64 2.33
CA VAL A 31 5.38 0.61 3.36
C VAL A 31 6.00 0.98 4.70
N VAL A 32 5.42 1.96 5.36
CA VAL A 32 5.87 2.49 6.65
C VAL A 32 5.00 1.94 7.77
N ARG A 33 3.69 1.78 7.51
CA ARG A 33 2.74 1.29 8.50
C ARG A 33 1.55 0.64 7.82
N VAL A 34 0.97 -0.36 8.49
CA VAL A 34 -0.29 -0.98 8.06
C VAL A 34 -1.23 -1.04 9.26
N ALA A 35 -2.44 -0.53 9.10
CA ALA A 35 -3.50 -0.61 10.09
C ALA A 35 -4.71 -1.35 9.49
N ARG A 36 -5.16 -2.38 10.21
CA ARG A 36 -6.37 -3.14 9.87
C ARG A 36 -7.60 -2.41 10.41
N HIS A 37 -8.59 -2.20 9.54
CA HIS A 37 -9.83 -1.55 9.85
C HIS A 37 -11.04 -2.39 9.40
N GLY A 38 -12.22 -2.00 9.89
CA GLY A 38 -13.48 -2.63 9.53
C GLY A 38 -13.95 -3.71 10.51
N GLY A 39 -15.12 -4.27 10.20
CA GLY A 39 -15.82 -5.28 11.01
C GLY A 39 -16.16 -6.50 10.16
N ARG A 40 -17.36 -6.51 9.56
CA ARG A 40 -17.78 -7.56 8.62
C ARG A 40 -16.98 -7.52 7.31
N GLU A 41 -16.61 -6.33 6.86
CA GLU A 41 -15.72 -6.11 5.72
C GLU A 41 -14.41 -5.52 6.22
N VAL A 42 -13.31 -6.19 5.90
CA VAL A 42 -11.97 -5.84 6.38
C VAL A 42 -11.26 -5.06 5.28
N TRP A 43 -10.67 -3.93 5.66
CA TRP A 43 -9.81 -3.14 4.79
C TRP A 43 -8.58 -2.66 5.57
N HIS A 44 -7.57 -2.20 4.85
CA HIS A 44 -6.29 -1.78 5.42
C HIS A 44 -5.97 -0.35 4.99
N GLN A 45 -5.60 0.48 5.96
CA GLN A 45 -4.91 1.72 5.71
C GLN A 45 -3.42 1.40 5.63
N ILE A 46 -2.77 1.79 4.54
CA ILE A 46 -1.36 1.49 4.28
C ILE A 46 -0.64 2.82 4.09
N ASP A 47 0.22 3.16 5.04
CA ASP A 47 1.04 4.35 5.00
C ASP A 47 2.29 4.03 4.15
N VAL A 48 2.52 4.81 3.10
CA VAL A 48 3.58 4.55 2.12
C VAL A 48 4.44 5.80 1.95
N ALA A 49 5.75 5.62 2.09
CA ALA A 49 6.73 6.62 1.66
C ALA A 49 7.00 6.40 0.16
N TRP A 50 6.38 7.22 -0.69
CA TRP A 50 6.53 7.13 -2.14
C TRP A 50 7.82 7.77 -2.61
N ASP A 51 8.45 7.18 -3.63
CA ASP A 51 9.73 7.67 -4.18
C ASP A 51 9.65 9.06 -4.78
N ASN A 52 8.47 9.44 -5.26
CA ASN A 52 8.20 10.76 -5.82
C ASN A 52 8.00 11.83 -4.73
N GLY A 53 8.21 11.49 -3.45
CA GLY A 53 8.09 12.40 -2.31
C GLY A 53 6.65 12.61 -1.80
N ARG A 54 5.65 11.96 -2.40
CA ARG A 54 4.27 12.00 -1.88
C ARG A 54 4.14 11.13 -0.63
N SER A 55 3.16 11.47 0.21
CA SER A 55 2.84 10.78 1.45
C SER A 55 1.38 10.29 1.51
N LEU A 56 0.71 10.20 0.35
CA LEU A 56 -0.67 9.73 0.28
C LEU A 56 -0.76 8.25 0.72
N MET A 57 -1.72 7.95 1.58
CA MET A 57 -1.97 6.61 2.11
C MET A 57 -2.88 5.83 1.16
N LEU A 58 -2.79 4.50 1.16
CA LEU A 58 -3.72 3.64 0.43
C LEU A 58 -4.83 3.10 1.36
N VAL A 59 -6.02 2.89 0.80
CA VAL A 59 -7.16 2.22 1.42
C VAL A 59 -7.47 0.95 0.62
N SER A 60 -7.06 -0.22 1.13
CA SER A 60 -7.11 -1.49 0.39
C SER A 60 -7.99 -2.55 1.06
N PRO A 61 -9.03 -3.09 0.38
CA PRO A 61 -9.61 -2.57 -0.86
C PRO A 61 -10.31 -1.21 -0.65
N PRO A 62 -10.51 -0.38 -1.71
CA PRO A 62 -10.41 -0.72 -3.14
C PRO A 62 -9.05 -0.48 -3.80
N ASP A 63 -8.11 0.21 -3.17
CA ASP A 63 -6.80 0.47 -3.79
C ASP A 63 -6.03 -0.84 -3.99
N GLU A 64 -5.36 -0.94 -5.14
CA GLU A 64 -4.64 -2.14 -5.56
C GLU A 64 -3.14 -1.84 -5.68
N PHE A 65 -2.32 -2.76 -5.19
CA PHE A 65 -0.85 -2.69 -5.26
C PHE A 65 -0.25 -4.09 -5.38
N GLU A 66 1.01 -4.14 -5.78
CA GLU A 66 1.84 -5.34 -5.81
C GLU A 66 3.01 -5.19 -4.85
N ILE A 67 3.31 -6.22 -4.06
CA ILE A 67 4.56 -6.29 -3.30
C ILE A 67 5.67 -6.72 -4.26
N VAL A 68 6.62 -5.81 -4.53
CA VAL A 68 7.74 -6.05 -5.47
C VAL A 68 8.99 -6.56 -4.78
N PHE A 69 9.14 -6.26 -3.49
CA PHE A 69 10.18 -6.81 -2.63
C PHE A 69 9.61 -6.95 -1.23
N ALA A 70 9.53 -8.18 -0.73
CA ALA A 70 9.14 -8.45 0.64
C ALA A 70 10.39 -8.40 1.51
N THR A 71 10.34 -7.65 2.61
CA THR A 71 11.36 -7.79 3.65
C THR A 71 11.04 -9.06 4.43
N ASP A 72 11.92 -10.06 4.33
CA ASP A 72 11.85 -11.24 5.19
C ASP A 72 12.31 -10.83 6.59
N GLU A 73 11.41 -10.84 7.56
CA GLU A 73 11.81 -10.76 8.96
C GLU A 73 12.35 -12.14 9.36
N GLY A 74 13.63 -12.38 9.02
CA GLY A 74 14.30 -13.66 9.22
C GLY A 74 15.83 -13.57 9.07
N ASP A 75 16.51 -13.05 10.10
CA ASP A 75 17.74 -13.64 10.66
C ASP A 75 17.70 -13.52 12.19
#